data_AF-A0A7S3UHM4-F1
#
_entry.id   AF-A0A7S3UHM4-F1
#
_cell.length_a   1.000
_cell.length_b   1.000
_cell.length_c   1.000
_cell.angle_alpha   90.00
_cell.angle_beta   90.00
_cell.angle_gamma   90.00
#
_symmetry.space_group_name_H-M   'P 1'
#
loop_
_entity.id
_entity.type
_entity.pdbx_description
1 polymer ?
#
loop_
_entity_poly.entity_id
_entity_poly.type
_entity_poly.pdbx_seq_one_letter_code
_entity_poly.pdbx_strand_id
1 'polypeptide(L)'
;QVPCGIFDDAKQLAKLKEDAATIRKAQTELTDAGAPSDAAGANTFTRWVMYKEQHADAIIKDIGYYYMAQRFPKWEFGSDDDYKTALELHHKTMVCAVKAKQSTDVATSDALDAAIEAMAALPMYA
;
A
#
# COMPACT_ATOMS: atom_id res chain seq x y z
N GLN A 1 -0.57 -20.37 1.11
CA GLN A 1 -0.89 -19.94 -0.26
C GLN A 1 -0.95 -21.21 -1.11
N VAL A 2 -2.03 -21.44 -1.84
CA VAL A 2 -2.10 -22.56 -2.80
C VAL A 2 -1.61 -22.01 -4.14
N PRO A 3 -0.57 -22.60 -4.76
CA PRO A 3 -0.05 -22.14 -6.04
C PRO A 3 -1.02 -22.54 -7.17
N CYS A 4 -2.10 -21.78 -7.32
CA CYS A 4 -3.13 -22.05 -8.33
C CYS A 4 -2.81 -21.42 -9.69
N GLY A 5 -1.79 -20.54 -9.78
CA GLY A 5 -1.39 -19.87 -11.03
C GLY A 5 -2.42 -18.87 -11.56
N ILE A 6 -3.43 -18.51 -10.77
CA ILE A 6 -4.45 -17.54 -11.13
C ILE A 6 -4.03 -16.17 -10.58
N PHE A 7 -3.74 -15.26 -11.51
CA PHE A 7 -3.33 -13.90 -11.22
C PHE A 7 -4.32 -12.92 -11.86
N ASP A 8 -4.65 -11.86 -11.12
CA ASP A 8 -5.48 -10.74 -11.58
C ASP A 8 -4.81 -9.45 -11.09
N ASP A 9 -3.75 -9.07 -11.80
CA ASP A 9 -2.89 -7.95 -11.42
C ASP A 9 -3.66 -6.63 -11.44
N ALA A 10 -4.54 -6.44 -12.42
CA ALA A 10 -5.37 -5.25 -12.53
C ALA A 10 -6.25 -5.06 -11.29
N LYS A 11 -6.91 -6.13 -10.82
CA LYS A 11 -7.70 -6.09 -9.59
C LYS A 11 -6.85 -5.82 -8.36
N GLN A 12 -5.68 -6.46 -8.25
CA GLN A 12 -4.81 -6.25 -7.09
C GLN A 12 -4.24 -4.84 -7.05
N LEU A 13 -3.83 -4.28 -8.19
CA LEU A 13 -3.38 -2.90 -8.28
C LEU A 13 -4.50 -1.91 -7.95
N ALA A 14 -5.73 -2.16 -8.41
CA ALA A 14 -6.89 -1.35 -8.05
C ALA A 14 -7.16 -1.38 -6.54
N LYS A 15 -7.05 -2.55 -5.91
CA LYS A 15 -7.19 -2.70 -4.46
C LYS A 15 -6.12 -1.90 -3.69
N LEU A 16 -4.86 -1.94 -4.12
CA LEU A 16 -3.79 -1.17 -3.47
C LEU A 16 -4.06 0.35 -3.54
N LYS A 17 -4.58 0.84 -4.68
CA LYS A 17 -4.96 2.24 -4.85
C LYS A 17 -6.14 2.63 -3.95
N GLU A 18 -7.14 1.76 -3.81
CA GLU A 18 -8.26 1.97 -2.90
C GLU A 18 -7.81 2.03 -1.42
N ASP A 19 -6.91 1.12 -1.02
CA ASP A 19 -6.33 1.12 0.32
C ASP A 19 -5.52 2.41 0.57
N ALA A 20 -4.72 2.87 -0.41
CA ALA A 20 -3.96 4.11 -0.30
C ALA A 20 -4.87 5.37 -0.21
N ALA A 21 -5.93 5.43 -1.01
CA ALA A 21 -6.92 6.50 -0.92
C ALA A 21 -7.62 6.53 0.45
N THR A 22 -7.88 5.35 1.03
CA THR A 22 -8.48 5.22 2.36
C THR A 22 -7.53 5.70 3.46
N ILE A 23 -6.25 5.37 3.36
CA ILE A 23 -5.19 5.89 4.25
C ILE A 23 -5.13 7.42 4.19
N ARG A 24 -5.11 8.00 2.99
CA ARG A 24 -5.12 9.45 2.78
C ARG A 24 -6.33 10.09 3.44
N LYS A 25 -7.52 9.54 3.22
CA LYS A 25 -8.75 10.05 3.85
C LYS A 25 -8.63 10.05 5.37
N ALA A 26 -8.18 8.95 5.97
CA ALA A 26 -8.00 8.87 7.41
C ALA A 26 -6.98 9.90 7.93
N GLN A 27 -5.89 10.18 7.19
CA GLN A 27 -4.92 11.21 7.54
C GLN A 27 -5.52 12.62 7.53
N THR A 28 -6.33 12.94 6.51
CA THR A 28 -7.07 14.21 6.44
C THR A 28 -8.03 14.36 7.62
N GLU A 29 -8.84 13.34 7.89
CA GLU A 29 -9.80 13.37 9.01
C GLU A 29 -9.11 13.51 10.37
N LEU A 30 -7.97 12.85 10.58
CA LEU A 30 -7.17 13.00 11.80
C LEU A 30 -6.58 14.40 11.95
N THR A 31 -6.13 14.99 10.85
CA THR A 31 -5.56 16.35 10.84
C THR A 31 -6.63 17.39 11.11
N ASP A 32 -7.79 17.26 10.46
CA ASP A 32 -8.91 18.19 10.60
C ASP A 32 -9.56 18.10 11.99
N ALA A 33 -9.67 16.89 12.56
CA ALA A 33 -10.20 16.69 13.91
C ALA A 33 -9.28 17.25 15.01
N GLY A 34 -7.97 17.24 14.79
CA GLY A 34 -6.98 17.66 15.78
C GLY A 34 -6.98 16.81 17.06
N ALA A 35 -6.42 17.37 18.13
CA ALA A 35 -6.37 16.68 19.42
C ALA A 35 -7.78 16.60 20.04
N PRO A 36 -8.27 15.41 20.43
CA PRO A 36 -9.61 15.25 20.96
C PRO A 36 -9.75 15.91 22.35
N SER A 37 -10.85 16.65 22.55
CA SER A 37 -11.17 17.34 23.81
C SER A 37 -12.09 16.56 24.74
N ASP A 38 -12.72 15.49 24.25
CA ASP A 38 -13.63 14.63 25.02
C ASP A 38 -13.51 13.15 24.60
N ALA A 39 -14.23 12.28 25.33
CA ALA A 39 -14.20 10.84 25.10
C ALA A 39 -14.81 10.42 23.75
N ALA A 40 -15.80 11.15 23.24
CA ALA A 40 -16.44 10.84 21.96
C ALA A 40 -15.50 11.15 20.80
N GLY A 41 -14.84 12.31 20.83
CA GLY A 41 -13.79 12.70 19.89
C GLY A 41 -12.61 11.74 19.96
N ALA A 42 -12.16 11.34 21.16
CA ALA A 42 -11.08 10.37 21.32
C ALA A 42 -11.42 9.01 20.69
N ASN A 43 -12.67 8.56 20.82
CA ASN A 43 -13.14 7.33 20.18
C ASN A 43 -13.09 7.42 18.65
N THR A 44 -13.61 8.51 18.07
CA THR A 44 -13.57 8.74 16.61
C THR A 44 -12.14 8.84 16.08
N PHE A 45 -11.27 9.59 16.78
CA PHE A 45 -9.86 9.71 16.43
C PHE A 45 -9.18 8.34 16.42
N THR A 46 -9.40 7.53 17.46
CA THR A 46 -8.86 6.18 17.58
C THR A 46 -9.32 5.29 16.41
N ARG A 47 -10.60 5.39 16.01
CA ARG A 47 -11.11 4.63 14.85
C ARG A 47 -10.39 4.99 13.56
N TRP A 48 -10.12 6.28 13.32
CA TRP A 48 -9.38 6.71 12.13
C TRP A 48 -7.93 6.22 12.15
N VAL A 49 -7.25 6.25 13.30
CA VAL A 49 -5.91 5.66 13.46
C VAL A 49 -5.94 4.17 13.11
N MET A 50 -6.84 3.40 13.75
CA MET A 50 -6.96 1.96 13.52
C MET A 50 -7.30 1.62 12.05
N TYR A 51 -8.19 2.39 11.44
CA TYR A 51 -8.61 2.18 10.06
C TYR A 51 -7.44 2.39 9.09
N LYS A 52 -6.69 3.49 9.27
CA LYS A 52 -5.46 3.76 8.51
C LYS A 52 -4.43 2.62 8.68
N GLU A 53 -4.23 2.14 9.91
CA GLU A 53 -3.29 1.05 10.18
C GLU A 53 -3.69 -0.25 9.48
N GLN A 54 -4.98 -0.61 9.53
CA GLN A 54 -5.51 -1.80 8.89
C GLN A 54 -5.28 -1.79 7.37
N HIS A 55 -5.54 -0.65 6.71
CA HIS A 55 -5.35 -0.53 5.26
C HIS A 55 -3.87 -0.53 4.87
N ALA A 56 -2.99 0.08 5.66
CA ALA A 56 -1.55 -0.01 5.41
C ALA A 56 -1.01 -1.43 5.57
N ASP A 57 -1.48 -2.18 6.59
CA ASP A 57 -1.11 -3.58 6.77
C ASP A 57 -1.66 -4.47 5.64
N ALA A 58 -2.84 -4.15 5.10
CA ALA A 58 -3.39 -4.83 3.94
C ALA A 58 -2.49 -4.68 2.71
N ILE A 59 -1.99 -3.47 2.42
CA ILE A 59 -1.03 -3.22 1.34
C ILE A 59 0.24 -4.06 1.53
N ILE A 60 0.83 -4.03 2.73
CA ILE A 60 2.07 -4.76 3.06
C ILE A 60 1.85 -6.27 2.86
N LYS A 61 0.71 -6.78 3.33
CA LYS A 61 0.35 -8.19 3.20
C LYS A 61 0.16 -8.59 1.74
N ASP A 62 -0.56 -7.79 0.97
CA ASP A 62 -0.81 -8.09 -0.44
C ASP A 62 0.49 -8.08 -1.24
N ILE A 63 1.36 -7.08 -1.04
CA ILE A 63 2.70 -7.06 -1.64
C ILE A 63 3.51 -8.30 -1.25
N GLY A 64 3.57 -8.64 0.05
CA GLY A 64 4.33 -9.80 0.51
C GLY A 64 3.78 -11.13 -0.01
N TYR A 65 2.46 -11.27 -0.09
CA TYR A 65 1.82 -12.54 -0.37
C TYR A 65 1.43 -12.75 -1.81
N TYR A 66 0.78 -11.78 -2.45
CA TYR A 66 0.39 -11.90 -3.85
C TYR A 66 1.60 -11.66 -4.74
N TYR A 67 2.27 -10.52 -4.53
CA TYR A 67 3.34 -10.10 -5.42
C TYR A 67 4.61 -10.93 -5.16
N MET A 68 5.28 -10.70 -4.03
CA MET A 68 6.60 -11.27 -3.69
C MET A 68 6.62 -12.80 -3.68
N ALA A 69 5.62 -13.42 -3.06
CA ALA A 69 5.65 -14.87 -2.84
C ALA A 69 5.11 -15.71 -4.01
N GLN A 70 4.33 -15.14 -4.94
CA GLN A 70 3.73 -15.96 -6.01
C GLN A 70 3.65 -15.30 -7.40
N ARG A 71 3.50 -13.97 -7.52
CA ARG A 71 3.46 -13.28 -8.82
C ARG A 71 4.84 -12.96 -9.39
N PHE A 72 5.91 -13.15 -8.62
CA PHE A 72 7.30 -12.84 -8.97
C PHE A 72 8.18 -14.05 -9.36
N PRO A 73 7.77 -14.91 -10.31
CA PRO A 73 8.71 -15.89 -10.83
C PRO A 73 9.80 -15.18 -11.66
N LYS A 74 11.07 -15.41 -11.31
CA LYS A 74 12.23 -14.78 -11.98
C LYS A 74 12.23 -14.97 -13.51
N TRP A 75 11.66 -16.06 -14.02
CA TRP A 75 11.63 -16.38 -15.46
C TRP A 75 10.66 -15.53 -16.29
N GLU A 76 9.81 -14.69 -15.67
CA GLU A 76 8.97 -13.72 -16.38
C GLU A 76 9.68 -12.39 -16.67
N PHE A 77 10.91 -12.20 -16.19
CA PHE A 77 11.70 -10.98 -16.40
C PHE A 77 12.65 -11.12 -17.58
N GLY A 78 12.76 -10.06 -18.39
CA GLY A 78 13.67 -10.02 -19.54
C GLY A 78 15.14 -10.00 -19.15
N SER A 79 15.46 -9.54 -17.94
CA SER A 79 16.81 -9.49 -17.39
C SER A 79 16.82 -9.56 -15.86
N ASP A 80 18.00 -9.86 -15.30
CA ASP A 80 18.23 -9.80 -13.85
C ASP A 80 18.04 -8.38 -13.29
N ASP A 81 18.28 -7.34 -14.09
CA ASP A 81 18.12 -5.94 -13.66
C ASP A 81 16.64 -5.52 -13.65
N ASP A 82 15.83 -6.02 -14.59
CA ASP A 82 14.36 -5.84 -14.55
C ASP A 82 13.77 -6.48 -13.29
N TYR A 83 14.25 -7.68 -12.95
CA TYR A 83 13.82 -8.39 -11.73
C TYR A 83 14.18 -7.60 -10.46
N LYS A 84 15.42 -7.10 -10.36
CA LYS A 84 15.84 -6.26 -9.22
C LYS A 84 15.01 -4.98 -9.13
N THR A 85 14.80 -4.31 -10.25
CA THR A 85 13.97 -3.09 -10.32
C THR A 85 12.57 -3.36 -9.79
N ALA A 86 11.97 -4.48 -10.19
CA ALA A 86 10.64 -4.84 -9.74
C ALA A 86 10.59 -5.17 -8.23
N LEU A 87 11.60 -5.87 -7.70
CA LEU A 87 11.75 -6.12 -6.26
C LEU A 87 11.86 -4.81 -5.47
N GLU A 88 12.70 -3.90 -5.92
CA GLU A 88 12.93 -2.60 -5.28
C GLU A 88 11.65 -1.76 -5.24
N LEU A 89 10.91 -1.66 -6.34
CA LEU A 89 9.68 -0.88 -6.41
C LEU A 89 8.59 -1.40 -5.46
N HIS A 90 8.41 -2.71 -5.39
CA HIS A 90 7.44 -3.30 -4.48
C HIS A 90 7.84 -3.16 -3.01
N HIS A 91 9.13 -3.39 -2.69
CA HIS A 91 9.62 -3.14 -1.34
C HIS A 91 9.45 -1.67 -0.95
N LYS A 92 9.74 -0.75 -1.87
CA LYS A 92 9.51 0.69 -1.67
C LYS A 92 8.04 0.98 -1.36
N THR A 93 7.09 0.35 -2.06
CA THR A 93 5.66 0.48 -1.76
C THR A 93 5.32 0.01 -0.34
N MET A 94 5.88 -1.12 0.13
CA MET A 94 5.71 -1.56 1.53
C MET A 94 6.28 -0.54 2.53
N VAL A 95 7.46 0.02 2.25
CA VAL A 95 8.09 1.04 3.12
C VAL A 95 7.25 2.32 3.15
N CYS A 96 6.74 2.78 2.01
CA CYS A 96 5.83 3.94 1.96
C CYS A 96 4.54 3.66 2.74
N ALA A 97 3.98 2.45 2.65
CA ALA A 97 2.80 2.07 3.42
C ALA A 97 3.03 2.16 4.93
N VAL A 98 4.19 1.69 5.43
CA VAL A 98 4.56 1.85 6.86
C VAL A 98 4.72 3.32 7.25
N LYS A 99 5.28 4.16 6.36
CA LYS A 99 5.39 5.61 6.63
C LYS A 99 4.02 6.27 6.72
N ALA A 100 3.11 5.97 5.81
CA ALA A 100 1.74 6.47 5.86
C ALA A 100 0.97 5.94 7.09
N LYS A 101 1.21 4.68 7.47
CA LYS A 101 0.70 4.07 8.71
C LYS A 101 1.06 4.86 9.97
N GLN A 102 2.25 5.47 10.01
CA GLN A 102 2.78 6.13 11.21
C GLN A 102 2.61 7.66 11.22
N SER A 103 2.04 8.25 10.17
CA SER A 103 1.93 9.71 10.01
C SER A 103 0.49 10.17 9.79
N THR A 104 0.17 11.41 10.18
CA THR A 104 -1.07 12.12 9.77
C THR A 104 -0.83 13.08 8.61
N ASP A 105 0.43 13.28 8.20
CA ASP A 105 0.80 14.12 7.06
C ASP A 105 0.50 13.40 5.73
N VAL A 106 -0.37 14.02 4.93
CA VAL A 106 -0.79 13.52 3.61
C VAL A 106 0.37 13.38 2.62
N ALA A 107 1.50 14.06 2.83
CA ALA A 107 2.71 13.87 2.02
C ALA A 107 3.22 12.42 2.05
N THR A 108 2.96 11.68 3.15
CA THR A 108 3.29 10.25 3.22
C THR A 108 2.37 9.38 2.36
N SER A 109 1.12 9.80 2.16
CA SER A 109 0.21 9.17 1.19
C SER A 109 0.58 9.54 -0.25
N ASP A 110 1.03 10.78 -0.52
CA ASP A 110 1.56 11.15 -1.85
C ASP A 110 2.73 10.24 -2.26
N ALA A 111 3.64 9.97 -1.32
CA ALA A 111 4.77 9.07 -1.54
C ALA A 111 4.35 7.60 -1.74
N LEU A 112 3.25 7.18 -1.10
CA LEU A 112 2.67 5.85 -1.29
C LEU A 112 2.01 5.73 -2.66
N ASP A 113 1.21 6.72 -3.07
CA ASP A 113 0.55 6.76 -4.38
C ASP A 113 1.61 6.73 -5.50
N ALA A 114 2.65 7.55 -5.40
CA ALA A 114 3.75 7.55 -6.37
C ALA A 114 4.50 6.20 -6.42
N ALA A 115 4.65 5.50 -5.29
CA ALA A 115 5.26 4.18 -5.26
C ALA A 115 4.37 3.12 -5.92
N ILE A 116 3.06 3.15 -5.67
CA ILE A 116 2.08 2.27 -6.31
C ILE A 116 2.03 2.53 -7.82
N GLU A 117 2.08 3.79 -8.27
CA GLU A 117 2.10 4.15 -9.68
C GLU A 117 3.37 3.66 -10.39
N ALA A 118 4.54 3.90 -9.79
CA ALA A 118 5.81 3.41 -10.34
C ALA A 118 5.84 1.88 -10.44
N MET A 119 5.30 1.20 -9.43
CA MET A 119 5.14 -0.26 -9.42
C MET A 119 4.15 -0.73 -10.51
N ALA A 120 3.00 -0.07 -10.64
CA ALA A 120 1.98 -0.39 -11.65
C ALA A 120 2.44 -0.15 -13.09
N ALA A 121 3.44 0.71 -13.29
CA ALA A 121 4.04 0.99 -14.60
C ALA A 121 5.05 -0.08 -15.05
N LEU A 122 5.34 -1.09 -14.22
CA LEU A 122 6.22 -2.19 -14.62
C LEU A 122 5.63 -2.95 -15.83
N PRO A 123 6.46 -3.34 -16.82
CA PRO A 123 5.97 -4.03 -18.02
C PRO A 123 5.19 -5.32 -17.76
N MET A 124 5.41 -5.98 -16.61
CA MET A 124 4.70 -7.19 -16.22
C MET A 124 3.20 -6.96 -15.88
N TYR A 125 2.78 -5.70 -15.70
CA TYR A 125 1.40 -5.30 -15.42
C TYR A 125 0.72 -4.54 -16.56
N ALA A 126 1.42 -4.40 -17.70
CA ALA A 126 0.92 -3.72 -18.89
C ALA A 126 -0.03 -4.61 -19.71
#